data_AF-A0A8J3P3X3-F1
#
_entry.id   AF-A0A8J3P3X3-F1
#
_cell.length_a   1.000
_cell.length_b   1.000
_cell.length_c   1.000
_cell.angle_alpha   90.00
_cell.angle_beta   90.00
_cell.angle_gamma   90.00
#
_symmetry.space_group_name_H-M   'P 1'
#
loop_
_entity.id
_entity.type
_entity.pdbx_description
1 polymer ?
#
loop_
_entity_poly.entity_id
_entity_poly.type
_entity_poly.pdbx_seq_one_letter_code
_entity_poly.pdbx_strand_id
1 'polypeptide(L)'
;MRPVALFTSAAAPILLVGGWMFAEVLQPPGFDPVRDTISQLAALDATDRAVMTTALIGTGAAYLATAYAFGGVRRLGRLLIAIGGVGTILVAAFPLPAYPLAHALSAGVAFLALAAWPLFAADRGEGAARALRPPLTVVAGIVLLALVAWFAVAQQADVLVGLAERVAAAAQATWPFIVALSLRNVSSRLADQRTAASS
;
A
#
# COMPACT_ATOMS: atom_id res chain seq x y z
N MET A 1 -14.83 -2.03 14.99
CA MET A 1 -14.29 -1.73 13.63
C MET A 1 -15.22 -2.31 12.58
N ARG A 2 -15.44 -1.67 11.42
CA ARG A 2 -16.25 -2.27 10.33
C ARG A 2 -15.50 -3.49 9.75
N PRO A 3 -16.09 -4.69 9.65
CA PRO A 3 -15.44 -5.88 9.06
C PRO A 3 -14.83 -5.62 7.68
N VAL A 4 -15.49 -4.77 6.89
CA VAL A 4 -15.05 -4.32 5.57
C VAL A 4 -13.63 -3.78 5.57
N ALA A 5 -13.19 -3.05 6.61
CA ALA A 5 -11.83 -2.50 6.65
C ALA A 5 -10.73 -3.58 6.78
N LEU A 6 -11.02 -4.76 7.35
CA LEU A 6 -10.07 -5.88 7.37
C LEU A 6 -9.95 -6.48 5.97
N PHE A 7 -11.08 -6.75 5.33
CA PHE A 7 -11.09 -7.35 3.99
C PHE A 7 -10.43 -6.45 2.95
N THR A 8 -10.79 -5.16 2.92
CA THR A 8 -10.24 -4.22 1.94
C THR A 8 -8.76 -3.96 2.17
N SER A 9 -8.32 -3.88 3.43
CA SER A 9 -6.89 -3.66 3.71
C SER A 9 -6.04 -4.91 3.46
N ALA A 10 -6.59 -6.12 3.65
CA ALA A 10 -5.93 -7.37 3.28
C ALA A 10 -5.89 -7.58 1.76
N ALA A 11 -6.90 -7.13 1.03
CA ALA A 11 -6.94 -7.26 -0.42
C ALA A 11 -5.80 -6.51 -1.11
N ALA A 12 -5.40 -5.34 -0.62
CA ALA A 12 -4.33 -4.54 -1.24
C ALA A 12 -2.98 -5.30 -1.39
N PRO A 13 -2.37 -5.88 -0.34
CA PRO A 13 -1.13 -6.65 -0.47
C PRO A 13 -1.34 -7.98 -1.21
N ILE A 14 -2.50 -8.64 -1.07
CA ILE A 14 -2.78 -9.89 -1.79
C ILE A 14 -2.83 -9.66 -3.30
N LEU A 15 -3.59 -8.64 -3.74
CA LEU A 15 -3.72 -8.30 -5.15
C LEU A 15 -2.40 -7.81 -5.72
N LEU A 16 -1.66 -6.99 -4.98
CA LEU A 16 -0.41 -6.43 -5.45
C LEU A 16 0.69 -7.49 -5.56
N VAL A 17 0.96 -8.21 -4.46
CA VAL A 17 2.03 -9.24 -4.40
C VAL A 17 1.68 -10.42 -5.28
N GLY A 18 0.46 -10.94 -5.17
CA GLY A 18 -0.01 -12.04 -6.01
C GLY A 18 -0.05 -11.65 -7.49
N GLY A 19 -0.46 -10.41 -7.79
CA GLY A 19 -0.51 -9.87 -9.14
C GLY A 19 0.85 -9.81 -9.81
N TRP A 20 1.85 -9.22 -9.16
CA TRP A 20 3.20 -9.19 -9.76
C TRP A 20 3.81 -10.57 -9.84
N MET A 21 3.61 -11.45 -8.84
CA MET A 21 4.20 -12.80 -8.86
C MET A 21 3.63 -13.60 -10.03
N PHE A 22 2.33 -13.48 -10.29
CA PHE A 22 1.69 -14.15 -11.41
C PHE A 22 2.11 -13.53 -12.75
N ALA A 23 2.15 -12.19 -12.86
CA ALA A 23 2.59 -11.50 -14.07
C ALA A 23 4.06 -11.79 -14.43
N GLU A 24 4.92 -11.96 -13.42
CA GLU A 24 6.34 -12.33 -13.56
C GLU A 24 6.52 -13.72 -14.17
N VAL A 25 5.73 -14.71 -13.73
CA VAL A 25 5.77 -16.08 -14.29
C VAL A 25 5.40 -16.12 -15.77
N LEU A 26 4.61 -15.15 -16.24
CA LEU A 26 4.21 -15.04 -17.64
C LEU A 26 5.25 -14.33 -18.52
N GLN A 27 6.26 -13.67 -17.94
CA GLN A 27 7.27 -12.99 -18.73
C GLN A 27 8.21 -13.98 -19.44
N PRO A 28 8.71 -13.62 -20.63
CA PRO A 28 9.69 -14.44 -21.33
C PRO A 28 11.01 -14.55 -20.55
N PRO A 29 11.85 -15.54 -20.88
CA PRO A 29 13.21 -15.62 -20.34
C PRO A 29 13.96 -14.31 -20.56
N GLY A 30 14.48 -13.71 -19.49
CA GLY A 30 15.19 -12.43 -19.53
C GLY A 30 14.65 -11.38 -18.57
N PHE A 31 13.39 -11.51 -18.12
CA PHE A 31 12.88 -10.70 -17.02
C PHE A 31 13.62 -11.03 -15.72
N ASP A 32 14.16 -10.01 -15.05
CA ASP A 32 14.91 -10.13 -13.80
C ASP A 32 14.19 -9.32 -12.71
N PRO A 33 13.51 -9.94 -11.72
CA PRO A 33 12.74 -9.22 -10.71
C PRO A 33 13.58 -8.31 -9.79
N VAL A 34 14.90 -8.46 -9.82
CA VAL A 34 15.81 -7.57 -9.09
C VAL A 34 16.04 -6.27 -9.86
N ARG A 35 16.05 -6.33 -11.20
CA ARG A 35 16.29 -5.18 -12.09
C ARG A 35 14.98 -4.58 -12.61
N ASP A 36 14.10 -5.42 -13.11
CA ASP A 36 12.84 -5.04 -13.74
C ASP A 36 11.73 -4.78 -12.72
N THR A 37 11.07 -3.65 -12.92
CA THR A 37 10.03 -3.08 -12.06
C THR A 37 8.69 -3.82 -12.17
N ILE A 38 7.87 -3.72 -11.13
CA ILE A 38 6.44 -4.01 -11.16
C ILE A 38 5.76 -3.17 -12.25
N SER A 39 6.19 -1.92 -12.40
CA SER A 39 5.67 -1.01 -13.43
C SER A 39 5.93 -1.52 -14.86
N GLN A 40 7.07 -2.18 -15.10
CA GLN A 40 7.35 -2.88 -16.36
C GLN A 40 6.40 -4.05 -16.61
N LEU A 41 5.93 -4.77 -15.58
CA LEU A 41 4.92 -5.84 -15.75
C LEU A 41 3.55 -5.32 -16.24
N ALA A 42 3.29 -4.02 -16.10
CA ALA A 42 2.09 -3.36 -16.61
C ALA A 42 2.34 -2.54 -17.89
N ALA A 43 3.58 -2.53 -18.40
CA ALA A 43 3.95 -1.76 -19.58
C ALA A 43 3.30 -2.29 -20.86
N LEU A 44 3.20 -1.43 -21.89
CA LEU A 44 2.53 -1.75 -23.15
C LEU A 44 3.14 -2.95 -23.87
N ASP A 45 4.43 -3.18 -23.67
CA ASP A 45 5.27 -4.24 -24.23
C ASP A 45 5.40 -5.47 -23.33
N ALA A 46 4.80 -5.46 -22.14
CA ALA A 46 4.81 -6.60 -21.23
C ALA A 46 3.91 -7.74 -21.73
N THR A 47 4.38 -8.97 -21.56
CA THR A 47 3.57 -10.16 -21.85
C THR A 47 2.41 -10.23 -20.87
N ASP A 48 1.19 -10.44 -21.36
CA ASP A 48 -0.03 -10.52 -20.55
C ASP A 48 -0.22 -9.36 -19.57
N ARG A 49 0.18 -8.13 -19.95
CA ARG A 49 0.17 -6.92 -19.10
C ARG A 49 -1.14 -6.65 -18.34
N ALA A 50 -2.26 -7.17 -18.87
CA ALA A 50 -3.57 -7.04 -18.25
C ALA A 50 -3.61 -7.62 -16.83
N VAL A 51 -2.80 -8.65 -16.54
CA VAL A 51 -2.66 -9.22 -15.19
C VAL A 51 -2.17 -8.15 -14.21
N MET A 52 -1.06 -7.49 -14.49
CA MET A 52 -0.53 -6.48 -13.58
C MET A 52 -1.39 -5.21 -13.57
N THR A 53 -1.94 -4.82 -14.73
CA THR A 53 -2.84 -3.66 -14.82
C THR A 53 -4.08 -3.84 -13.95
N THR A 54 -4.72 -5.02 -14.00
CA THR A 54 -5.89 -5.33 -13.17
C THR A 54 -5.54 -5.44 -11.69
N ALA A 55 -4.36 -6.00 -11.37
CA ALA A 55 -3.84 -6.01 -10.00
C ALA A 55 -3.66 -4.59 -9.44
N LEU A 56 -3.04 -3.67 -10.19
CA LEU A 56 -2.87 -2.27 -9.78
C LEU A 56 -4.21 -1.56 -9.56
N ILE A 57 -5.17 -1.72 -10.49
CA ILE A 57 -6.53 -1.16 -10.34
C ILE A 57 -7.20 -1.70 -9.07
N GLY A 58 -7.13 -3.02 -8.85
CA GLY A 58 -7.70 -3.68 -7.69
C GLY A 58 -7.05 -3.22 -6.38
N THR A 59 -5.73 -3.12 -6.34
CA THR A 59 -4.97 -2.60 -5.18
C THR A 59 -5.34 -1.15 -4.88
N GLY A 60 -5.43 -0.29 -5.90
CA GLY A 60 -5.85 1.09 -5.73
C GLY A 60 -7.30 1.22 -5.21
N ALA A 61 -8.22 0.42 -5.75
CA ALA A 61 -9.59 0.35 -5.25
C ALA A 61 -9.66 -0.16 -3.80
N ALA A 62 -8.83 -1.13 -3.45
CA ALA A 62 -8.70 -1.64 -2.08
C ALA A 62 -8.20 -0.56 -1.11
N TYR A 63 -7.25 0.29 -1.52
CA TYR A 63 -6.83 1.46 -0.73
C TYR A 63 -7.96 2.48 -0.54
N LEU A 64 -8.71 2.82 -1.60
CA LEU A 64 -9.86 3.72 -1.50
C LEU A 64 -10.93 3.21 -0.53
N ALA A 65 -11.28 1.92 -0.66
CA ALA A 65 -12.24 1.28 0.23
C ALA A 65 -11.73 1.22 1.68
N THR A 66 -10.43 0.98 1.87
CA THR A 66 -9.77 0.99 3.20
C THR A 66 -9.81 2.39 3.83
N ALA A 67 -9.47 3.43 3.06
CA ALA A 67 -9.53 4.82 3.51
C ALA A 67 -10.95 5.20 3.96
N TYR A 68 -11.98 4.76 3.23
CA TYR A 68 -13.38 4.96 3.60
C TYR A 68 -13.78 4.17 4.86
N ALA A 69 -13.32 2.92 5.00
CA ALA A 69 -13.72 2.02 6.07
C ALA A 69 -12.99 2.28 7.42
N PHE A 70 -11.87 3.01 7.41
CA PHE A 70 -11.05 3.36 8.59
C PHE A 70 -11.70 4.41 9.51
N GLY A 71 -12.83 4.09 10.13
CA GLY A 71 -13.53 5.00 11.06
C GLY A 71 -12.68 5.50 12.24
N GLY A 72 -11.72 4.70 12.73
CA GLY A 72 -10.85 5.02 13.88
C GLY A 72 -9.50 5.67 13.54
N VAL A 73 -9.23 5.96 12.26
CA VAL A 73 -8.00 6.64 11.83
C VAL A 73 -8.29 8.12 11.58
N ARG A 74 -7.34 9.00 11.90
CA ARG A 74 -7.46 10.45 11.66
C ARG A 74 -7.71 10.75 10.18
N ARG A 75 -8.54 11.78 9.92
CA ARG A 75 -9.01 12.16 8.58
C ARG A 75 -7.85 12.35 7.58
N LEU A 76 -6.77 13.02 8.00
CA LEU A 76 -5.63 13.28 7.13
C LEU A 76 -4.86 12.01 6.73
N GLY A 77 -4.67 11.06 7.66
CA GLY A 77 -4.12 9.74 7.32
C GLY A 77 -4.97 8.98 6.31
N ARG A 78 -6.31 9.04 6.44
CA ARG A 78 -7.23 8.41 5.47
C ARG A 78 -7.18 9.08 4.10
N LEU A 79 -7.10 10.41 4.06
CA LEU A 79 -6.96 11.15 2.83
C LEU A 79 -5.68 10.74 2.08
N LEU A 80 -4.57 10.57 2.79
CA LEU A 80 -3.31 10.12 2.19
C LEU A 80 -3.39 8.68 1.67
N ILE A 81 -4.07 7.76 2.37
CA ILE A 81 -4.35 6.42 1.81
C ILE A 81 -5.19 6.54 0.53
N ALA A 82 -6.20 7.40 0.51
CA ALA A 82 -7.05 7.59 -0.67
C ALA A 82 -6.27 8.17 -1.86
N ILE A 83 -5.43 9.19 -1.61
CA ILE A 83 -4.51 9.76 -2.62
C ILE A 83 -3.58 8.66 -3.14
N GLY A 84 -3.04 7.82 -2.24
CA GLY A 84 -2.27 6.64 -2.59
C GLY A 84 -3.01 5.72 -3.56
N GLY A 85 -4.25 5.38 -3.24
CA GLY A 85 -5.13 4.55 -4.08
C GLY A 85 -5.41 5.14 -5.45
N VAL A 86 -5.72 6.44 -5.53
CA VAL A 86 -5.88 7.13 -6.82
C VAL A 86 -4.58 7.08 -7.63
N GLY A 87 -3.44 7.39 -7.01
CA GLY A 87 -2.14 7.32 -7.66
C GLY A 87 -1.84 5.93 -8.24
N THR A 88 -2.12 4.86 -7.50
CA THR A 88 -1.94 3.47 -7.98
C THR A 88 -2.84 3.15 -9.19
N ILE A 89 -4.09 3.63 -9.21
CA ILE A 89 -4.97 3.47 -10.38
C ILE A 89 -4.42 4.25 -11.58
N LEU A 90 -3.90 5.46 -11.34
CA LEU A 90 -3.33 6.29 -12.40
C LEU A 90 -2.06 5.69 -13.00
N VAL A 91 -1.24 4.98 -12.22
CA VAL A 91 -0.09 4.20 -12.75
C VAL A 91 -0.56 3.18 -13.81
N ALA A 92 -1.69 2.51 -13.56
CA ALA A 92 -2.29 1.59 -14.53
C ALA A 92 -2.88 2.31 -15.76
N ALA A 93 -3.43 3.51 -15.57
CA ALA A 93 -3.99 4.33 -16.64
C ALA A 93 -2.91 4.98 -17.54
N PHE A 94 -1.70 5.16 -17.03
CA PHE A 94 -0.56 5.74 -17.73
C PHE A 94 0.55 4.70 -17.93
N PRO A 95 0.36 3.71 -18.83
CA PRO A 95 1.35 2.67 -19.04
C PRO A 95 2.63 3.20 -19.71
N LEU A 96 3.76 2.57 -19.38
CA LEU A 96 5.03 2.80 -20.05
C LEU A 96 5.07 2.09 -21.42
N PRO A 97 5.83 2.60 -22.40
CA PRO A 97 6.55 3.88 -22.39
C PRO A 97 5.70 5.06 -22.90
N ALA A 98 4.39 4.89 -23.12
CA ALA A 98 3.56 5.93 -23.75
C ALA A 98 3.39 7.21 -22.90
N TYR A 99 3.40 7.09 -21.57
CA TYR A 99 3.14 8.20 -20.67
C TYR A 99 4.20 8.34 -19.56
N PRO A 100 5.49 8.50 -19.87
CA PRO A 100 6.57 8.34 -18.89
C PRO A 100 6.49 9.38 -17.76
N LEU A 101 6.18 10.64 -18.08
CA LEU A 101 6.03 11.70 -17.07
C LEU A 101 4.78 11.49 -16.20
N ALA A 102 3.62 11.23 -16.81
CA ALA A 102 2.38 11.03 -16.07
C ALA A 102 2.43 9.77 -15.19
N HIS A 103 3.07 8.71 -15.67
CA HIS A 103 3.38 7.50 -14.91
C HIS A 103 4.25 7.82 -13.70
N ALA A 104 5.40 8.48 -13.91
CA ALA A 104 6.33 8.82 -12.84
C ALA A 104 5.69 9.72 -11.77
N LEU A 105 4.91 10.73 -12.17
CA LEU A 105 4.19 11.59 -11.24
C LEU A 105 3.12 10.81 -10.45
N SER A 106 2.38 9.92 -11.11
CA SER A 106 1.36 9.09 -10.46
C SER A 106 1.97 8.11 -9.45
N ALA A 107 3.05 7.44 -9.84
CA ALA A 107 3.81 6.55 -8.97
C ALA A 107 4.40 7.32 -7.77
N GLY A 108 5.02 8.47 -8.02
CA GLY A 108 5.57 9.33 -6.97
C GLY A 108 4.52 9.77 -5.96
N VAL A 109 3.35 10.24 -6.43
CA VAL A 109 2.22 10.59 -5.56
C VAL A 109 1.75 9.38 -4.75
N ALA A 110 1.61 8.21 -5.38
CA ALA A 110 1.18 6.99 -4.70
C ALA A 110 2.15 6.59 -3.58
N PHE A 111 3.44 6.45 -3.91
CA PHE A 111 4.48 6.05 -2.97
C PHE A 111 4.64 7.04 -1.82
N LEU A 112 4.67 8.35 -2.09
CA LEU A 112 4.84 9.36 -1.04
C LEU A 112 3.62 9.44 -0.12
N ALA A 113 2.40 9.37 -0.67
CA ALA A 113 1.19 9.40 0.14
C ALA A 113 1.07 8.14 1.03
N LEU A 114 1.36 6.97 0.47
CA LEU A 114 1.34 5.69 1.20
C LEU A 114 2.51 5.54 2.20
N ALA A 115 3.63 6.25 2.02
CA ALA A 115 4.68 6.32 3.02
C ALA A 115 4.35 7.30 4.15
N ALA A 116 3.76 8.44 3.83
CA ALA A 116 3.55 9.53 4.78
C ALA A 116 2.32 9.35 5.68
N TRP A 117 1.28 8.66 5.23
CA TRP A 117 0.01 8.55 5.97
C TRP A 117 0.11 8.13 7.45
N PRO A 118 1.04 7.22 7.87
CA PRO A 118 1.14 6.83 9.27
C PRO A 118 1.49 8.02 10.18
N LEU A 119 2.33 8.93 9.71
CA LEU A 119 2.73 10.14 10.45
C LEU A 119 1.53 11.05 10.75
N PHE A 120 0.47 10.97 9.94
CA PHE A 120 -0.77 11.72 10.09
C PHE A 120 -1.91 10.92 10.71
N ALA A 121 -1.66 9.66 11.06
CA ALA A 121 -2.64 8.72 11.62
C ALA A 121 -2.60 8.62 13.15
N ALA A 122 -1.58 9.19 13.81
CA ALA A 122 -1.32 9.02 15.23
C ALA A 122 -2.51 9.39 16.14
N ASP A 123 -2.88 8.46 17.02
CA ASP A 123 -3.90 8.59 18.05
C ASP A 123 -3.26 8.50 19.45
N ARG A 124 -3.56 9.49 20.31
CA ARG A 124 -3.02 9.62 21.67
C ARG A 124 -4.03 9.23 22.76
N GLY A 125 -5.24 8.80 22.38
CA GLY A 125 -6.25 8.38 23.35
C GLY A 125 -5.84 7.13 24.14
N GLU A 126 -6.34 6.98 25.35
CA GLU A 126 -6.05 5.85 26.25
C GLU A 126 -6.47 4.49 25.64
N GLY A 127 -7.49 4.49 24.78
CA GLY A 127 -7.96 3.34 24.00
C GLY A 127 -7.31 3.16 22.62
N ALA A 128 -6.29 3.95 22.27
CA ALA A 128 -5.71 3.92 20.92
C ALA A 128 -5.13 2.54 20.57
N ALA A 129 -5.44 2.07 19.36
CA ALA A 129 -4.87 0.86 18.79
C ALA A 129 -3.33 0.96 18.75
N ARG A 130 -2.64 -0.14 19.11
CA ARG A 130 -1.18 -0.16 19.25
C ARG A 130 -0.47 0.40 18.02
N ALA A 131 -0.91 0.04 16.81
CA ALA A 131 -0.36 0.50 15.54
C ALA A 131 -0.57 2.00 15.25
N LEU A 132 -1.50 2.65 15.93
CA LEU A 132 -1.78 4.09 15.82
C LEU A 132 -1.15 4.91 16.94
N ARG A 133 -0.52 4.28 17.94
CA ARG A 133 0.18 5.00 19.00
C ARG A 133 1.39 5.76 18.41
N PRO A 134 1.69 6.97 18.90
CA PRO A 134 2.72 7.84 18.31
C PRO A 134 4.06 7.17 18.01
N PRO A 135 4.71 6.42 18.93
CA PRO A 135 6.04 5.86 18.64
C PRO A 135 5.99 4.85 17.48
N LEU A 136 5.01 3.96 17.46
CA LEU A 136 4.96 2.89 16.45
C LEU A 136 4.53 3.44 15.08
N THR A 137 3.57 4.35 15.04
CA THR A 137 3.11 4.92 13.77
C THR A 137 4.16 5.87 13.15
N VAL A 138 4.94 6.57 13.97
CA VAL A 138 6.08 7.39 13.51
C VAL A 138 7.18 6.50 12.95
N VAL A 139 7.59 5.45 13.67
CA VAL A 139 8.58 4.49 13.18
C VAL A 139 8.14 3.88 11.85
N ALA A 140 6.89 3.47 11.72
CA ALA A 140 6.37 2.94 10.46
C ALA A 140 6.46 3.95 9.32
N GLY A 141 6.03 5.21 9.54
CA GLY A 141 6.15 6.25 8.53
C GLY A 141 7.60 6.52 8.11
N ILE A 142 8.53 6.58 9.07
CA ILE A 142 9.97 6.75 8.79
C ILE A 142 10.51 5.58 7.95
N VAL A 143 10.19 4.34 8.33
CA VAL A 143 10.63 3.14 7.60
C VAL A 143 10.07 3.15 6.17
N LEU A 144 8.78 3.43 6.00
CA LEU A 144 8.17 3.48 4.66
C LEU A 144 8.77 4.60 3.80
N LEU A 145 9.05 5.78 4.38
CA LEU A 145 9.74 6.87 3.68
C LEU A 145 11.18 6.50 3.30
N ALA A 146 11.90 5.81 4.19
CA ALA A 146 13.25 5.33 3.91
C ALA A 146 13.27 4.30 2.78
N LEU A 147 12.27 3.40 2.72
CA LEU A 147 12.11 2.45 1.60
C LEU A 147 11.82 3.16 0.27
N VAL A 148 10.97 4.19 0.28
CA VAL A 148 10.72 5.02 -0.92
C VAL A 148 11.96 5.78 -1.35
N ALA A 149 12.72 6.34 -0.39
CA ALA A 149 13.99 7.01 -0.67
C ALA A 149 15.01 6.02 -1.26
N TRP A 150 15.09 4.80 -0.72
CA TRP A 150 15.94 3.75 -1.28
C TRP A 150 15.51 3.39 -2.72
N PHE A 151 14.22 3.23 -2.98
CA PHE A 151 13.72 2.99 -4.34
C PHE A 151 14.09 4.14 -5.30
N ALA A 152 13.95 5.40 -4.89
CA ALA A 152 14.34 6.54 -5.71
C ALA A 152 15.86 6.60 -5.99
N VAL A 153 16.70 6.19 -5.03
CA VAL A 153 18.15 6.07 -5.23
C VAL A 153 18.48 4.90 -6.16
N ALA A 154 17.87 3.74 -5.94
CA ALA A 154 18.02 2.57 -6.79
C ALA A 154 17.69 2.89 -8.25
N GLN A 155 16.57 3.59 -8.48
CA GLN A 155 16.13 4.00 -9.81
C GLN A 155 17.09 4.98 -10.50
N GLN A 156 17.65 5.95 -9.76
CA GLN A 156 18.67 6.86 -10.32
C GLN A 156 19.99 6.16 -10.62
N ALA A 157 20.35 5.16 -9.81
CA ALA A 157 21.57 4.38 -9.98
C ALA A 157 21.43 3.23 -11.00
N ASP A 158 20.20 2.92 -11.43
CA ASP A 158 19.85 1.74 -12.25
C ASP A 158 20.35 0.41 -11.63
N VAL A 159 20.26 0.31 -10.30
CA VAL A 159 20.76 -0.83 -9.51
C VAL A 159 19.71 -1.28 -8.52
N LEU A 160 19.31 -2.56 -8.60
CA LEU A 160 18.30 -3.19 -7.73
C LEU A 160 16.92 -2.50 -7.78
N VAL A 161 16.58 -1.84 -8.89
CA VAL A 161 15.36 -1.03 -9.03
C VAL A 161 14.10 -1.85 -8.77
N GLY A 162 14.00 -3.02 -9.43
CA GLY A 162 12.87 -3.95 -9.28
C GLY A 162 12.72 -4.51 -7.87
N LEU A 163 13.83 -4.77 -7.17
CA LEU A 163 13.80 -5.23 -5.77
C LEU A 163 13.34 -4.11 -4.84
N ALA A 164 13.90 -2.91 -4.98
CA ALA A 164 13.58 -1.79 -4.12
C ALA A 164 12.10 -1.37 -4.26
N GLU A 165 11.56 -1.36 -5.48
CA GLU A 165 10.13 -1.10 -5.74
C GLU A 165 9.24 -2.14 -5.05
N ARG A 166 9.54 -3.44 -5.21
CA ARG A 166 8.77 -4.53 -4.59
C ARG A 166 8.76 -4.45 -3.08
N VAL A 167 9.91 -4.20 -2.46
CA VAL A 167 10.02 -4.08 -1.00
C VAL A 167 9.23 -2.87 -0.50
N ALA A 168 9.38 -1.71 -1.14
CA ALA A 168 8.64 -0.51 -0.79
C ALA A 168 7.12 -0.72 -0.96
N ALA A 169 6.69 -1.23 -2.11
CA ALA A 169 5.28 -1.42 -2.43
C ALA A 169 4.61 -2.50 -1.54
N ALA A 170 5.29 -3.62 -1.27
CA ALA A 170 4.83 -4.65 -0.33
C ALA A 170 4.61 -4.07 1.08
N ALA A 171 5.61 -3.33 1.58
CA ALA A 171 5.57 -2.76 2.92
C ALA A 171 4.43 -1.75 3.05
N GLN A 172 4.26 -0.89 2.04
CA GLN A 172 3.17 0.10 1.99
C GLN A 172 1.79 -0.55 1.91
N ALA A 173 1.64 -1.61 1.12
CA ALA A 173 0.38 -2.35 1.01
C ALA A 173 0.01 -3.09 2.29
N THR A 174 1.00 -3.58 3.03
CA THR A 174 0.79 -4.37 4.24
C THR A 174 0.45 -3.51 5.46
N TRP A 175 0.98 -2.28 5.55
CA TRP A 175 0.82 -1.45 6.75
C TRP A 175 -0.64 -1.12 7.11
N PRO A 176 -1.54 -0.74 6.15
CA PRO A 176 -2.96 -0.59 6.44
C PRO A 176 -3.59 -1.85 7.06
N PHE A 177 -3.21 -3.03 6.59
CA PHE A 177 -3.73 -4.29 7.14
C PHE A 177 -3.28 -4.51 8.60
N ILE A 178 -2.03 -4.20 8.93
CA ILE A 178 -1.53 -4.23 10.31
C ILE A 178 -2.35 -3.28 11.21
N VAL A 179 -2.65 -2.08 10.73
CA VAL A 179 -3.50 -1.12 11.45
C VAL A 179 -4.93 -1.65 11.64
N ALA A 180 -5.52 -2.27 10.61
CA ALA A 180 -6.83 -2.89 10.70
C ALA A 180 -6.89 -4.02 11.75
N LEU A 181 -5.87 -4.89 11.80
CA LEU A 181 -5.74 -5.92 12.84
C LEU A 181 -5.64 -5.30 14.24
N SER A 182 -4.87 -4.23 14.39
CA SER A 182 -4.74 -3.53 15.67
C SER A 182 -6.07 -2.92 16.15
N LEU A 183 -6.84 -2.34 15.23
CA LEU A 183 -8.17 -1.79 15.50
C LEU A 183 -9.21 -2.88 15.84
N ARG A 184 -9.12 -4.04 15.19
CA ARG A 184 -9.95 -5.21 15.52
C ARG A 184 -9.71 -5.66 16.96
N ASN A 185 -8.45 -5.75 17.37
CA ASN A 185 -8.06 -6.19 18.72
C ASN A 185 -8.49 -5.22 19.83
N VAL A 186 -8.61 -3.93 19.54
CA VAL A 186 -9.23 -2.98 20.47
C VAL A 186 -10.74 -3.21 20.55
N SER A 187 -11.39 -3.40 19.40
CA SER A 187 -12.84 -3.59 19.34
C SER A 187 -13.30 -4.85 20.08
N SER A 188 -12.55 -5.96 19.98
CA SER A 188 -12.86 -7.20 20.70
C SER A 188 -12.73 -7.02 22.22
N ARG A 189 -11.62 -6.44 22.70
CA ARG A 189 -11.40 -6.19 24.14
C ARG A 189 -12.49 -5.33 24.77
N LEU A 190 -12.98 -4.33 24.05
CA LEU A 190 -14.07 -3.48 24.53
C LEU A 190 -15.43 -4.20 24.57
N ALA A 191 -15.66 -5.16 23.67
CA ALA A 191 -16.86 -5.99 23.70
C ALA A 191 -16.84 -6.93 24.92
N ASP A 192 -15.71 -7.59 25.18
CA ASP A 192 -15.53 -8.52 26.31
C ASP A 192 -15.71 -7.81 27.67
N GLN A 193 -15.19 -6.58 27.80
CA GLN A 193 -15.38 -5.77 29.01
C GLN A 193 -16.84 -5.38 29.25
N ARG A 194 -17.60 -5.10 28.19
CA ARG A 194 -19.04 -4.78 28.29
C ARG A 194 -19.85 -5.99 28.73
N THR A 195 -19.54 -7.17 28.19
CA THR A 195 -20.23 -8.41 28.59
C THR A 195 -19.93 -8.76 30.05
N ALA A 196 -18.70 -8.58 30.52
CA ALA A 196 -18.32 -8.83 31.91
C ALA A 196 -18.91 -7.83 32.91
N ALA A 197 -19.19 -6.59 32.49
CA ALA A 197 -19.84 -5.59 33.34
C ALA A 197 -21.38 -5.77 33.44
N SER A 198 -21.97 -6.58 32.57
CA SER A 198 -23.42 -6.87 32.54
C SER A 198 -23.80 -8.20 33.22
N SER A 199 -22.82 -9.00 33.64
CA SER A 199 -22.98 -10.25 34.38
C SER A 199 -22.78 -10.04 35.88
#